data_AF-A0A7J8WK26-F1
#
_entry.id   AF-A0A7J8WK26-F1
#
_cell.length_a   1.000
_cell.length_b   1.000
_cell.length_c   1.000
_cell.angle_alpha   90.00
_cell.angle_beta   90.00
_cell.angle_gamma   90.00
#
_symmetry.space_group_name_H-M   'P 1'
#
loop_
_entity.id
_entity.type
_entity.pdbx_description
1 polymer ?
#
loop_
_entity_poly.entity_id
_entity_poly.type
_entity_poly.pdbx_seq_one_letter_code
_entity_poly.pdbx_strand_id
1 'polypeptide(L)'
;MWFLLNPPGKATIHIQSVESFDWLSTKYNSTLKEQKSYDPRYSSALNHLRFYLPDIFPALNKIVLLDHDVVVQRDLTGIWSVDMKGKVNAAVETCRESEASFRTMHMFLNFSDPFLAKKFNANACTWAFGMNLFDLQQWRRKKLTMLYRNYLQLGLKRPLWKAGSLPLGWITFYNQTVALERRWHALGLGYHSGLRRADIERAAVIHYDGVMKPWLEIGIAKYKGYWSKHMQYDHPYLQRCNIHE
;
A
#
# COMPACT_ATOMS: atom_id res chain seq x y z
N MET A 1 18.91 12.33 -1.96
CA MET A 1 18.22 12.41 -3.28
C MET A 1 18.86 11.40 -4.24
N TRP A 2 18.72 10.09 -3.97
CA TRP A 2 19.45 9.01 -4.67
C TRP A 2 19.22 9.01 -6.18
N PHE A 3 17.96 9.20 -6.57
CA PHE A 3 17.53 9.26 -7.97
C PHE A 3 18.10 10.41 -8.80
N LEU A 4 18.54 11.50 -8.16
CA LEU A 4 19.25 12.57 -8.88
C LEU A 4 20.72 12.22 -9.12
N LEU A 5 21.30 11.40 -8.24
CA LEU A 5 22.65 10.87 -8.41
C LEU A 5 22.66 9.64 -9.33
N ASN A 6 21.50 9.02 -9.55
CA ASN A 6 21.32 7.81 -10.36
C ASN A 6 20.17 8.01 -11.36
N PRO A 7 20.35 8.90 -12.37
CA PRO A 7 19.30 9.19 -13.35
C PRO A 7 18.98 7.91 -14.14
N PRO A 8 17.70 7.48 -14.19
CA PRO A 8 17.33 6.19 -14.74
C PRO A 8 17.21 6.28 -16.26
N GLY A 9 18.32 6.47 -16.97
CA GLY A 9 18.37 6.39 -18.45
C GLY A 9 17.16 7.03 -19.17
N LYS A 10 16.23 6.19 -19.64
CA LYS A 10 15.04 6.58 -20.43
C LYS A 10 13.82 7.04 -19.61
N ALA A 11 13.84 6.92 -18.28
CA ALA A 11 12.71 7.25 -17.43
C ALA A 11 12.80 8.70 -16.91
N THR A 12 11.65 9.36 -16.84
CA THR A 12 11.54 10.66 -16.14
C THR A 12 11.29 10.40 -14.67
N ILE A 13 12.10 11.02 -13.81
CA ILE A 13 11.89 10.99 -12.36
C ILE A 13 11.23 12.30 -11.92
N HIS A 14 10.18 12.16 -11.14
CA HIS A 14 9.55 13.25 -10.42
C HIS A 14 9.55 12.91 -8.93
N ILE A 15 10.25 13.72 -8.12
CA ILE A 15 10.22 13.63 -6.66
C ILE A 15 9.38 14.77 -6.12
N GLN A 16 8.41 14.46 -5.25
CA GLN A 16 7.58 15.46 -4.57
C GLN A 16 7.74 15.34 -3.05
N SER A 17 7.84 16.48 -2.36
CA SER A 17 7.77 16.52 -0.91
C SER A 17 6.30 16.48 -0.46
N VAL A 18 6.03 15.88 0.70
CA VAL A 18 4.69 15.95 1.31
C VAL A 18 4.28 17.39 1.61
N GLU A 19 5.26 18.25 1.89
CA GLU A 19 5.09 19.68 2.16
C GLU A 19 4.61 20.44 0.93
N SER A 20 4.86 19.92 -0.28
CA SER A 20 4.38 20.55 -1.53
C SER A 20 2.87 20.36 -1.75
N PHE A 21 2.18 19.61 -0.89
CA PHE A 21 0.74 19.41 -0.94
C PHE A 21 0.04 20.23 0.15
N ASP A 22 0.09 21.56 0.07
CA ASP A 22 -0.57 22.44 1.06
C ASP A 22 -2.07 22.11 1.20
N TRP A 23 -2.72 21.74 0.09
CA TRP A 23 -4.11 21.30 0.09
C TRP A 23 -4.34 20.01 0.89
N LEU A 24 -3.33 19.14 1.02
CA LEU A 24 -3.43 17.94 1.84
C LEU A 24 -3.62 18.38 3.28
N SER A 25 -2.80 19.31 3.78
CA SER A 25 -2.95 19.86 5.13
C SER A 25 -4.36 20.44 5.36
N THR A 26 -4.93 21.19 4.41
CA THR A 26 -6.28 21.74 4.55
C THR A 26 -7.38 20.66 4.50
N LYS A 27 -7.26 19.69 3.59
CA LYS A 27 -8.24 18.59 3.42
C LYS A 27 -8.10 17.47 4.47
N TYR A 28 -6.93 17.34 5.10
CA TYR A 28 -6.51 16.24 5.99
C TYR A 28 -6.35 16.70 7.44
N ASN A 29 -5.71 17.84 7.74
CA ASN A 29 -5.50 18.31 9.12
C ASN A 29 -6.78 18.83 9.77
N SER A 30 -7.73 19.36 9.00
CA SER A 30 -9.08 19.63 9.49
C SER A 30 -9.80 18.36 9.95
N THR A 31 -9.38 17.21 9.42
CA THR A 31 -9.99 15.89 9.64
C THR A 31 -9.21 15.11 10.74
N LEU A 32 -7.89 15.27 10.89
CA LEU A 32 -7.11 14.54 11.91
C LEU A 32 -6.87 15.19 13.24
N LYS A 33 -7.05 16.51 13.39
CA LYS A 33 -7.00 17.13 14.73
C LYS A 33 -7.99 16.50 15.73
N GLU A 34 -9.00 15.78 15.24
CA GLU A 34 -10.00 15.07 16.05
C GLU A 34 -9.66 13.58 16.30
N GLN A 35 -8.79 12.96 15.49
CA GLN A 35 -8.43 11.55 15.65
C GLN A 35 -7.25 11.42 16.62
N LYS A 36 -7.54 11.28 17.92
CA LYS A 36 -6.57 10.88 18.96
C LYS A 36 -6.11 9.43 18.77
N SER A 37 -5.63 9.06 17.58
CA SER A 37 -4.87 7.82 17.42
C SER A 37 -3.42 8.13 17.77
N TYR A 38 -2.98 7.67 18.94
CA TYR A 38 -1.61 7.85 19.44
C TYR A 38 -0.57 7.03 18.68
N ASP A 39 -0.98 6.25 17.67
CA ASP A 39 -0.06 5.44 16.89
C ASP A 39 0.41 6.19 15.63
N PRO A 40 1.67 6.68 15.61
CA PRO A 40 2.21 7.43 14.48
C PRO A 40 2.22 6.63 13.17
N ARG A 41 2.14 5.29 13.22
CA ARG A 41 2.04 4.43 12.03
C ARG A 41 0.77 4.71 11.22
N TYR A 42 -0.28 5.20 11.86
CA TYR A 42 -1.60 5.35 11.24
C TYR A 42 -2.04 6.80 11.08
N SER A 43 -1.35 7.75 11.70
CA SER A 43 -1.62 9.19 11.58
C SER A 43 -0.78 9.90 10.50
N SER A 44 0.14 9.18 9.84
CA SER A 44 0.98 9.78 8.79
C SER A 44 0.18 10.19 7.56
N ALA A 45 0.30 11.47 7.18
CA ALA A 45 -0.33 12.03 5.97
C ALA A 45 0.04 11.28 4.68
N LEU A 46 1.25 10.71 4.61
CA LEU A 46 1.70 9.91 3.47
C LEU A 46 0.84 8.66 3.27
N ASN A 47 0.34 8.04 4.34
CA ASN A 47 -0.54 6.89 4.24
C ASN A 47 -1.90 7.23 3.63
N HIS A 48 -2.30 8.49 3.68
CA HIS A 48 -3.54 8.98 3.13
C HIS A 48 -3.37 9.62 1.75
N LEU A 49 -2.16 10.07 1.40
CA LEU A 49 -1.84 10.63 0.10
C LEU A 49 -2.14 9.65 -1.06
N ARG A 50 -2.02 8.34 -0.82
CA ARG A 50 -2.39 7.29 -1.79
C ARG A 50 -3.84 7.36 -2.26
N PHE A 51 -4.75 7.94 -1.47
CA PHE A 51 -6.17 8.10 -1.86
C PHE A 51 -6.42 9.33 -2.73
N TYR A 52 -5.39 10.14 -2.96
CA TYR A 52 -5.41 11.34 -3.77
C TYR A 52 -4.58 11.19 -5.05
N LEU A 53 -4.18 9.97 -5.44
CA LEU A 53 -3.44 9.72 -6.69
C LEU A 53 -4.05 10.41 -7.92
N PRO A 54 -5.38 10.45 -8.12
CA PRO A 54 -5.95 11.19 -9.25
C PRO A 54 -5.82 12.72 -9.15
N ASP A 55 -5.71 13.27 -7.93
CA ASP A 55 -5.52 14.71 -7.69
C ASP A 55 -4.02 15.09 -7.85
N ILE A 56 -3.11 14.18 -7.47
CA ILE A 56 -1.66 14.35 -7.61
C ILE A 56 -1.25 14.21 -9.08
N PHE A 57 -1.87 13.27 -9.81
CA PHE A 57 -1.56 12.97 -11.20
C PHE A 57 -2.79 13.12 -12.10
N PRO A 58 -3.31 14.36 -12.28
CA PRO A 58 -4.56 14.59 -13.00
C PRO A 58 -4.47 14.22 -14.49
N ALA A 59 -3.29 14.32 -15.09
CA ALA A 59 -3.05 13.99 -16.49
C ALA A 59 -2.88 12.47 -16.76
N LEU A 60 -2.67 11.66 -15.72
CA LEU A 60 -2.45 10.22 -15.88
C LEU A 60 -3.77 9.44 -15.80
N ASN A 61 -3.90 8.42 -16.65
CA ASN A 61 -5.09 7.54 -16.68
C ASN A 61 -4.91 6.27 -15.85
N LYS A 62 -3.67 5.81 -15.65
CA LYS A 62 -3.37 4.56 -14.97
C LYS A 62 -2.02 4.68 -14.27
N ILE A 63 -1.83 3.98 -13.15
CA ILE A 63 -0.56 3.97 -12.40
C ILE A 63 -0.33 2.60 -11.75
N VAL A 64 0.92 2.13 -11.77
CA VAL A 64 1.37 1.04 -10.89
C VAL A 64 1.90 1.69 -9.62
N LEU A 65 1.23 1.48 -8.50
CA LEU A 65 1.69 1.93 -7.19
C LEU A 65 2.64 0.89 -6.61
N LEU A 66 3.77 1.33 -6.08
CA LEU A 66 4.72 0.52 -5.31
C LEU A 66 4.99 1.23 -3.97
N ASP A 67 4.87 0.52 -2.85
CA ASP A 67 5.29 1.07 -1.56
C ASP A 67 6.83 1.08 -1.44
N HIS A 68 7.35 1.85 -0.48
CA HIS A 68 8.79 2.05 -0.29
C HIS A 68 9.54 0.81 0.24
N ASP A 69 8.82 -0.19 0.72
CA ASP A 69 9.33 -1.38 1.39
C ASP A 69 9.08 -2.66 0.58
N VAL A 70 9.10 -2.52 -0.75
CA VAL A 70 8.98 -3.63 -1.70
C VAL A 70 10.29 -3.87 -2.47
N VAL A 71 10.46 -5.09 -2.97
CA VAL A 71 11.50 -5.43 -3.94
C VAL A 71 10.83 -5.98 -5.20
N VAL A 72 11.14 -5.36 -6.34
CA VAL A 72 10.73 -5.84 -7.66
C VAL A 72 11.76 -6.85 -8.15
N GLN A 73 11.34 -8.09 -8.33
CA GLN A 73 12.19 -9.22 -8.74
C GLN A 73 12.04 -9.56 -10.22
N ARG A 74 10.95 -9.13 -10.88
CA ARG A 74 10.61 -9.49 -12.26
C ARG A 74 10.04 -8.29 -13.00
N ASP A 75 10.04 -8.38 -14.33
CA ASP A 75 9.41 -7.40 -15.20
C ASP A 75 7.93 -7.22 -14.87
N LEU A 76 7.49 -5.96 -14.75
CA LEU A 76 6.12 -5.60 -14.42
C LEU A 76 5.30 -5.20 -15.66
N THR A 77 5.87 -5.19 -16.87
CA THR A 77 5.20 -4.73 -18.09
C THR A 77 3.87 -5.46 -18.31
N GLY A 78 3.84 -6.76 -18.01
CA GLY A 78 2.63 -7.57 -18.12
C GLY A 78 1.46 -7.07 -17.25
N ILE A 79 1.73 -6.43 -16.10
CA ILE A 79 0.65 -5.92 -15.24
C ILE A 79 -0.14 -4.81 -15.91
N TRP A 80 0.51 -3.99 -16.75
CA TRP A 80 -0.11 -2.83 -17.38
C TRP A 80 -1.29 -3.22 -18.30
N SER A 81 -1.20 -4.43 -18.84
CA SER A 81 -2.16 -5.02 -19.78
C SER A 81 -3.31 -5.78 -19.11
N VAL A 82 -3.38 -5.79 -17.77
CA VAL A 82 -4.49 -6.42 -17.04
C VAL A 82 -5.82 -5.75 -17.44
N ASP A 83 -6.79 -6.58 -17.80
CA ASP A 83 -8.17 -6.13 -17.99
C ASP A 83 -8.77 -5.73 -16.64
N MET A 84 -8.97 -4.42 -16.47
CA MET A 84 -9.54 -3.83 -15.25
C MET A 84 -11.04 -4.10 -15.11
N LYS A 85 -11.73 -4.65 -16.12
CA LYS A 85 -13.17 -4.96 -16.08
C LYS A 85 -14.04 -3.78 -15.63
N GLY A 86 -13.63 -2.57 -16.02
CA GLY A 86 -14.27 -1.30 -15.61
C GLY A 86 -14.12 -0.93 -14.12
N LYS A 87 -13.34 -1.69 -13.34
CA LYS A 87 -13.01 -1.43 -11.94
C LYS A 87 -11.81 -0.48 -11.81
N VAL A 88 -11.45 -0.11 -10.57
CA VAL A 88 -10.46 0.95 -10.29
C VAL A 88 -9.12 0.38 -9.81
N ASN A 89 -9.13 -0.70 -9.04
CA ASN A 89 -7.93 -1.31 -8.46
C ASN A 89 -7.73 -2.71 -9.04
N ALA A 90 -6.49 -3.14 -9.22
CA ALA A 90 -6.13 -4.54 -9.33
C ALA A 90 -5.04 -4.86 -8.30
N ALA A 91 -5.28 -5.90 -7.50
CA ALA A 91 -4.44 -6.28 -6.37
C ALA A 91 -4.46 -7.79 -6.14
N VAL A 92 -3.42 -8.33 -5.51
CA VAL A 92 -3.44 -9.72 -5.03
C VAL A 92 -4.29 -9.79 -3.76
N GLU A 93 -5.25 -10.73 -3.75
CA GLU A 93 -6.15 -10.92 -2.61
C GLU A 93 -5.51 -11.73 -1.48
N THR A 94 -5.85 -11.38 -0.25
CA THR A 94 -5.30 -11.93 1.00
C THR A 94 -6.34 -12.77 1.77
N CYS A 95 -7.20 -13.50 1.07
CA CYS A 95 -8.33 -14.22 1.68
C CYS A 95 -8.16 -15.74 1.84
N ARG A 96 -6.96 -16.30 1.64
CA ARG A 96 -6.70 -17.72 1.96
C ARG A 96 -6.26 -17.87 3.41
N GLU A 97 -7.09 -18.51 4.23
CA GLU A 97 -6.85 -18.74 5.66
C GLU A 97 -5.53 -19.45 5.98
N SER A 98 -5.10 -20.34 5.09
CA SER A 98 -3.83 -21.07 5.22
C SER A 98 -2.60 -20.20 5.00
N GLU A 99 -2.76 -18.95 4.54
CA GLU A 99 -1.68 -18.03 4.27
C GLU A 99 -1.47 -17.06 5.40
N ALA A 100 -0.21 -16.80 5.69
CA ALA A 100 0.13 -15.98 6.82
C ALA A 100 -0.14 -14.46 6.54
N SER A 101 -0.32 -14.10 5.26
CA SER A 101 -0.90 -12.82 4.83
C SER A 101 -2.42 -12.73 4.98
N PHE A 102 -3.11 -13.76 5.50
CA PHE A 102 -4.57 -13.76 5.61
C PHE A 102 -5.08 -12.59 6.43
N ARG A 103 -6.00 -11.82 5.85
CA ARG A 103 -6.69 -10.71 6.52
C ARG A 103 -8.15 -10.72 6.09
N THR A 104 -9.06 -10.41 7.00
CA THR A 104 -10.49 -10.24 6.70
C THR A 104 -10.96 -8.86 7.08
N MET A 105 -12.06 -8.41 6.47
CA MET A 105 -12.65 -7.12 6.82
C MET A 105 -13.06 -7.08 8.30
N HIS A 106 -13.62 -8.17 8.85
CA HIS A 106 -14.08 -8.22 10.24
C HIS A 106 -12.96 -8.09 11.29
N MET A 107 -11.70 -8.41 10.94
CA MET A 107 -10.57 -8.23 11.86
C MET A 107 -10.34 -6.74 12.18
N PHE A 108 -10.60 -5.86 11.21
CA PHE A 108 -10.25 -4.44 11.28
C PHE A 108 -11.44 -3.47 11.25
N LEU A 109 -12.60 -3.90 10.75
CA LEU A 109 -13.84 -3.09 10.68
C LEU A 109 -14.85 -3.54 11.74
N ASN A 110 -15.56 -2.59 12.31
CA ASN A 110 -16.56 -2.82 13.35
C ASN A 110 -17.93 -3.17 12.73
N PHE A 111 -18.14 -4.44 12.38
CA PHE A 111 -19.41 -4.90 11.79
C PHE A 111 -20.61 -4.90 12.75
N SER A 112 -20.42 -4.57 14.03
CA SER A 112 -21.55 -4.25 14.92
C SER A 112 -22.20 -2.91 14.57
N ASP A 113 -21.51 -2.03 13.81
CA ASP A 113 -22.10 -0.80 13.28
C ASP A 113 -23.08 -1.10 12.12
N PRO A 114 -24.36 -0.69 12.21
CA PRO A 114 -25.38 -1.04 11.21
C PRO A 114 -25.07 -0.55 9.79
N PHE A 115 -24.35 0.56 9.63
CA PHE A 115 -23.98 1.03 8.31
C PHE A 115 -22.98 0.09 7.64
N LEU A 116 -22.00 -0.42 8.40
CA LEU A 116 -21.00 -1.34 7.86
C LEU A 116 -21.66 -2.68 7.51
N ALA A 117 -22.45 -3.23 8.44
CA ALA A 117 -23.18 -4.48 8.24
C ALA A 117 -24.12 -4.45 7.03
N LYS A 118 -24.79 -3.32 6.77
CA LYS A 118 -25.71 -3.18 5.64
C LYS A 118 -25.00 -2.99 4.30
N LYS A 119 -23.82 -2.36 4.29
CA LYS A 119 -23.16 -1.91 3.06
C LYS A 119 -22.04 -2.85 2.58
N PHE A 120 -21.44 -3.61 3.48
CA PHE A 120 -20.26 -4.42 3.19
C PHE A 120 -20.46 -5.87 3.63
N ASN A 121 -19.88 -6.80 2.89
CA ASN A 121 -19.77 -8.19 3.32
C ASN A 121 -18.50 -8.37 4.16
N ALA A 122 -18.67 -8.81 5.40
CA ALA A 122 -17.57 -9.08 6.34
C ALA A 122 -16.56 -10.13 5.85
N ASN A 123 -17.00 -11.00 4.92
CA ASN A 123 -16.21 -12.08 4.33
C ASN A 123 -15.66 -11.74 2.94
N ALA A 124 -15.81 -10.50 2.47
CA ALA A 124 -15.19 -10.09 1.21
C ALA A 124 -13.67 -10.21 1.29
N CYS A 125 -13.07 -10.66 0.18
CA CYS A 125 -11.61 -10.77 0.08
C CYS A 125 -10.97 -9.39 0.27
N THR A 126 -9.97 -9.35 1.14
CA THR A 126 -9.13 -8.17 1.35
C THR A 126 -7.92 -8.22 0.43
N TRP A 127 -7.14 -7.15 0.44
CA TRP A 127 -5.90 -7.00 -0.30
C TRP A 127 -5.03 -5.97 0.43
N ALA A 128 -3.73 -5.93 0.15
CA ALA A 128 -2.85 -4.94 0.74
C ALA A 128 -2.46 -3.86 -0.27
N PHE A 129 -2.20 -2.65 0.23
CA PHE A 129 -1.33 -1.75 -0.50
C PHE A 129 0.09 -2.32 -0.51
N GLY A 130 0.90 -1.90 -1.47
CA GLY A 130 2.27 -2.36 -1.64
C GLY A 130 2.61 -2.56 -3.09
N MET A 131 1.72 -3.23 -3.81
CA MET A 131 1.70 -3.23 -5.25
C MET A 131 0.27 -3.28 -5.76
N ASN A 132 -0.13 -2.29 -6.52
CA ASN A 132 -1.47 -2.17 -7.07
C ASN A 132 -1.42 -1.54 -8.45
N LEU A 133 -2.34 -1.95 -9.33
CA LEU A 133 -2.63 -1.21 -10.54
C LEU A 133 -3.89 -0.39 -10.34
N PHE A 134 -3.79 0.93 -10.46
CA PHE A 134 -4.95 1.81 -10.37
C PHE A 134 -5.29 2.42 -11.72
N ASP A 135 -6.56 2.31 -12.11
CA ASP A 135 -7.16 3.06 -13.20
C ASP A 135 -7.67 4.40 -12.65
N LEU A 136 -6.87 5.45 -12.83
CA LEU A 136 -7.15 6.80 -12.34
C LEU A 136 -8.31 7.46 -13.10
N GLN A 137 -8.53 7.09 -14.36
CA GLN A 137 -9.67 7.60 -15.13
C GLN A 137 -10.99 7.09 -14.53
N GLN A 138 -11.08 5.79 -14.26
CA GLN A 138 -12.25 5.18 -13.62
C GLN A 138 -12.40 5.63 -12.17
N TRP A 139 -11.29 5.84 -11.46
CA TRP A 139 -11.29 6.43 -10.12
C TRP A 139 -11.98 7.80 -10.11
N ARG A 140 -11.58 8.71 -11.02
CA ARG A 140 -12.20 10.04 -11.18
C ARG A 140 -13.68 9.93 -11.52
N ARG A 141 -14.04 9.10 -12.52
CA ARG A 141 -15.43 8.90 -12.96
C ARG A 141 -16.36 8.44 -11.83
N LYS A 142 -15.87 7.56 -10.97
CA LYS A 142 -16.61 7.02 -9.81
C LYS A 142 -16.47 7.88 -8.55
N LYS A 143 -15.70 8.97 -8.60
CA LYS A 143 -15.47 9.93 -7.51
C LYS A 143 -15.00 9.27 -6.21
N LEU A 144 -14.12 8.25 -6.30
CA LEU A 144 -13.73 7.46 -5.12
C LEU A 144 -12.89 8.25 -4.11
N THR A 145 -12.15 9.28 -4.52
CA THR A 145 -11.44 10.17 -3.57
C THR A 145 -12.42 10.92 -2.67
N MET A 146 -13.57 11.36 -3.19
CA MET A 146 -14.62 11.96 -2.39
C MET A 146 -15.28 10.93 -1.46
N LEU A 147 -15.53 9.71 -1.95
CA LEU A 147 -16.07 8.63 -1.12
C LEU A 147 -15.15 8.29 0.06
N TYR A 148 -13.85 8.19 -0.20
CA TYR A 148 -12.82 8.02 0.82
C TYR A 148 -12.88 9.13 1.88
N ARG A 149 -12.97 10.41 1.46
CA ARG A 149 -13.09 11.54 2.41
C ARG A 149 -14.34 11.43 3.28
N ASN A 150 -15.48 11.03 2.70
CA ASN A 150 -16.71 10.83 3.45
C ASN A 150 -16.56 9.72 4.51
N TYR A 151 -15.93 8.60 4.15
CA TYR A 151 -15.66 7.52 5.10
C TYR A 151 -14.67 7.93 6.18
N LEU A 152 -13.61 8.64 5.82
CA LEU A 152 -12.64 9.17 6.77
C LEU A 152 -13.34 10.07 7.81
N GLN A 153 -14.12 11.05 7.36
CA GLN A 153 -14.90 11.93 8.24
C GLN A 153 -15.89 11.16 9.12
N LEU A 154 -16.56 10.16 8.55
CA LEU A 154 -17.51 9.35 9.29
C LEU A 154 -16.83 8.53 10.39
N GLY A 155 -15.64 7.99 10.15
CA GLY A 155 -14.89 7.23 11.15
C GLY A 155 -14.18 8.07 12.21
N LEU A 156 -14.11 9.40 12.05
CA LEU A 156 -13.77 10.29 13.15
C LEU A 156 -14.91 10.41 14.16
N LYS A 157 -16.14 10.46 13.64
CA LYS A 157 -17.35 10.64 14.45
C LYS A 157 -17.80 9.35 15.12
N ARG A 158 -17.47 8.20 14.54
CA ARG A 158 -17.83 6.88 15.07
C ARG A 158 -16.73 5.84 14.85
N PRO A 159 -16.52 4.89 15.76
CA PRO A 159 -15.42 3.93 15.69
C PRO A 159 -15.69 2.82 14.66
N LEU A 160 -15.45 3.13 13.38
CA LEU A 160 -15.70 2.20 12.26
C LEU A 160 -14.61 1.19 12.00
N TRP A 161 -13.38 1.51 12.34
CA TRP A 161 -12.24 0.63 12.18
C TRP A 161 -11.32 0.77 13.39
N LYS A 162 -10.57 -0.29 13.68
CA LYS A 162 -9.70 -0.35 14.86
C LYS A 162 -8.41 0.43 14.66
N ALA A 163 -7.74 0.25 13.51
CA ALA A 163 -6.44 0.86 13.24
C ALA A 163 -6.09 0.85 11.75
N GLY A 164 -5.23 1.79 11.34
CA GLY A 164 -4.64 1.87 10.00
C GLY A 164 -5.54 2.39 8.88
N SER A 165 -4.93 2.57 7.71
CA SER A 165 -5.58 3.07 6.49
C SER A 165 -6.04 1.96 5.53
N LEU A 166 -5.63 0.71 5.75
CA LEU A 166 -6.09 -0.44 4.97
C LEU A 166 -7.63 -0.61 4.99
N PRO A 167 -8.31 -0.49 6.15
CA PRO A 167 -9.77 -0.57 6.20
C PRO A 167 -10.45 0.48 5.33
N LEU A 168 -9.91 1.71 5.30
CA LEU A 168 -10.38 2.78 4.41
C LEU A 168 -10.21 2.42 2.94
N GLY A 169 -9.09 1.76 2.59
CA GLY A 169 -8.86 1.15 1.29
C GLY A 169 -9.99 0.19 0.90
N TRP A 170 -10.25 -0.81 1.74
CA TRP A 170 -11.24 -1.85 1.44
C TRP A 170 -12.65 -1.30 1.27
N ILE A 171 -13.10 -0.38 2.12
CA ILE A 171 -14.44 0.19 1.99
C ILE A 171 -14.57 1.19 0.83
N THR A 172 -13.50 1.92 0.50
CA THR A 172 -13.46 2.87 -0.63
C THR A 172 -13.50 2.13 -1.96
N PHE A 173 -12.74 1.03 -2.07
CA PHE A 173 -12.64 0.23 -3.29
C PHE A 173 -13.50 -1.04 -3.25
N TYR A 174 -14.50 -1.10 -2.36
CA TYR A 174 -15.39 -2.25 -2.28
C TYR A 174 -16.12 -2.47 -3.63
N ASN A 175 -16.06 -3.70 -4.14
CA ASN A 175 -16.49 -4.09 -5.50
C ASN A 175 -15.78 -3.34 -6.66
N GLN A 176 -14.69 -2.61 -6.37
CA GLN A 176 -13.86 -1.89 -7.36
C GLN A 176 -12.46 -2.49 -7.51
N THR A 177 -12.23 -3.72 -7.02
CA THR A 177 -10.95 -4.44 -7.18
C THR A 177 -11.08 -5.65 -8.12
N VAL A 178 -10.13 -5.80 -9.04
CA VAL A 178 -9.85 -7.03 -9.81
C VAL A 178 -8.80 -7.85 -9.05
N ALA A 179 -9.06 -9.13 -8.84
CA ALA A 179 -8.10 -10.03 -8.24
C ALA A 179 -6.96 -10.33 -9.24
N LEU A 180 -5.72 -10.09 -8.82
CA LEU A 180 -4.52 -10.45 -9.57
C LEU A 180 -4.06 -11.87 -9.21
N GLU A 181 -3.35 -12.51 -10.14
CA GLU A 181 -2.63 -13.74 -9.86
C GLU A 181 -1.61 -13.53 -8.74
N ARG A 182 -1.46 -14.51 -7.86
CA ARG A 182 -0.57 -14.45 -6.68
C ARG A 182 0.88 -14.18 -6.98
N ARG A 183 1.34 -14.61 -8.16
CA ARG A 183 2.71 -14.35 -8.61
C ARG A 183 3.02 -12.87 -8.78
N TRP A 184 2.03 -11.98 -8.78
CA TRP A 184 2.30 -10.54 -8.90
C TRP A 184 2.87 -9.95 -7.61
N HIS A 185 2.36 -10.35 -6.44
CA HIS A 185 2.68 -9.70 -5.16
C HIS A 185 2.63 -10.71 -4.01
N ALA A 186 3.77 -10.90 -3.33
CA ALA A 186 3.88 -11.71 -2.13
C ALA A 186 4.06 -10.83 -0.89
N LEU A 187 3.18 -11.03 0.10
CA LEU A 187 3.06 -10.26 1.34
C LEU A 187 3.48 -11.09 2.56
N GLY A 188 3.86 -10.45 3.65
CA GLY A 188 4.11 -11.07 4.96
C GLY A 188 5.58 -11.18 5.34
N LEU A 189 6.52 -10.67 4.52
CA LEU A 189 7.95 -10.75 4.81
C LEU A 189 8.34 -9.94 6.05
N GLY A 190 7.50 -8.97 6.46
CA GLY A 190 7.72 -8.18 7.69
C GLY A 190 6.95 -8.66 8.92
N TYR A 191 6.22 -9.79 8.84
CA TYR A 191 5.33 -10.26 9.93
C TYR A 191 5.67 -11.63 10.50
N HIS A 192 6.08 -12.59 9.66
CA HIS A 192 6.35 -13.95 10.12
C HIS A 192 7.24 -14.72 9.15
N SER A 193 7.90 -15.75 9.66
CA SER A 193 8.75 -16.64 8.88
C SER A 193 7.95 -17.72 8.11
N GLY A 194 6.63 -17.65 8.02
CA GLY A 194 5.79 -18.70 7.41
C GLY A 194 5.78 -18.77 5.87
N LEU A 195 6.31 -17.79 5.14
CA LEU A 195 6.30 -17.84 3.68
C LEU A 195 7.23 -18.92 3.14
N ARG A 196 6.73 -19.67 2.16
CA ARG A 196 7.53 -20.64 1.42
C ARG A 196 8.47 -19.92 0.47
N ARG A 197 9.73 -20.35 0.46
CA ARG A 197 10.78 -19.83 -0.43
C ARG A 197 10.34 -19.78 -1.90
N ALA A 198 9.72 -20.86 -2.38
CA ALA A 198 9.24 -20.95 -3.76
C ALA A 198 8.16 -19.90 -4.11
N ASP A 199 7.34 -19.45 -3.15
CA ASP A 199 6.36 -18.40 -3.39
C ASP A 199 7.03 -17.02 -3.48
N ILE A 200 8.05 -16.78 -2.65
CA ILE A 200 8.87 -15.57 -2.69
C ILE A 200 9.62 -15.48 -4.03
N GLU A 201 10.30 -16.54 -4.44
CA GLU A 201 11.11 -16.56 -5.67
C GLU A 201 10.26 -16.47 -6.95
N ARG A 202 9.00 -16.95 -6.92
CA ARG A 202 8.06 -16.82 -8.05
C ARG A 202 7.38 -15.46 -8.12
N ALA A 203 7.31 -14.72 -7.02
CA ALA A 203 6.64 -13.43 -6.99
C ALA A 203 7.40 -12.36 -7.79
N ALA A 204 6.67 -11.53 -8.53
CA ALA A 204 7.21 -10.38 -9.24
C ALA A 204 7.58 -9.26 -8.28
N VAL A 205 6.76 -9.03 -7.24
CA VAL A 205 7.03 -8.09 -6.16
C VAL A 205 6.92 -8.82 -4.82
N ILE A 206 7.90 -8.62 -3.94
CA ILE A 206 7.86 -9.08 -2.55
C ILE A 206 7.77 -7.86 -1.63
N HIS A 207 7.04 -7.99 -0.52
CA HIS A 207 6.72 -6.86 0.34
C HIS A 207 7.01 -7.17 1.81
N TYR A 208 7.83 -6.32 2.42
CA TYR A 208 8.13 -6.33 3.85
C TYR A 208 7.09 -5.53 4.64
N ASP A 209 5.81 -5.84 4.44
CA ASP A 209 4.60 -5.13 4.90
C ASP A 209 4.38 -5.04 6.42
N GLY A 210 5.26 -5.62 7.22
CA GLY A 210 5.20 -5.60 8.69
C GLY A 210 6.34 -4.82 9.34
N VAL A 211 6.46 -4.97 10.67
CA VAL A 211 7.43 -4.21 11.48
C VAL A 211 8.86 -4.76 11.38
N MET A 212 9.03 -6.03 11.02
CA MET A 212 10.34 -6.68 10.91
C MET A 212 10.99 -6.36 9.56
N LYS A 213 11.38 -5.10 9.40
CA LYS A 213 12.04 -4.62 8.17
C LYS A 213 13.42 -5.26 8.00
N PRO A 214 13.87 -5.52 6.77
CA PRO A 214 15.11 -6.25 6.51
C PRO A 214 16.37 -5.47 6.93
N TRP A 215 16.28 -4.14 6.99
CA TRP A 215 17.34 -3.25 7.47
C TRP A 215 17.34 -3.03 8.99
N LEU A 216 16.46 -3.71 9.74
CA LEU A 216 16.44 -3.67 11.20
C LEU A 216 17.00 -4.97 11.77
N GLU A 217 17.50 -4.91 13.00
CA GLU A 217 17.95 -6.09 13.74
C GLU A 217 16.85 -7.14 13.86
N ILE A 218 15.64 -6.71 14.21
CA ILE A 218 14.42 -7.53 14.31
C ILE A 218 13.95 -8.12 12.97
N GLY A 219 14.59 -7.77 11.85
CA GLY A 219 14.26 -8.33 10.54
C GLY A 219 14.48 -9.84 10.49
N ILE A 220 13.62 -10.54 9.74
CA ILE A 220 13.69 -12.01 9.62
C ILE A 220 14.93 -12.39 8.80
N ALA A 221 15.92 -13.03 9.44
CA ALA A 221 17.22 -13.35 8.84
C ALA A 221 17.13 -13.96 7.44
N LYS A 222 16.29 -15.00 7.26
CA LYS A 222 16.12 -15.68 5.96
C LYS A 222 15.51 -14.83 4.85
N TYR A 223 14.93 -13.67 5.16
CA TYR A 223 14.38 -12.75 4.17
C TYR A 223 15.26 -11.51 3.94
N LYS A 224 16.29 -11.27 4.75
CA LYS A 224 17.18 -10.10 4.60
C LYS A 224 17.90 -10.10 3.25
N GLY A 225 18.34 -11.27 2.80
CA GLY A 225 19.08 -11.46 1.54
C GLY A 225 18.38 -10.93 0.28
N TYR A 226 17.05 -10.93 0.25
CA TYR A 226 16.32 -10.39 -0.91
C TYR A 226 16.39 -8.86 -1.01
N TRP A 227 16.64 -8.17 0.10
CA TRP A 227 16.85 -6.72 0.16
C TRP A 227 18.33 -6.35 0.04
N SER A 228 19.19 -6.97 0.87
CA SER A 228 20.61 -6.60 0.99
C SER A 228 21.38 -6.72 -0.33
N LYS A 229 21.01 -7.66 -1.21
CA LYS A 229 21.62 -7.80 -2.53
C LYS A 229 21.48 -6.56 -3.44
N HIS A 230 20.58 -5.64 -3.10
CA HIS A 230 20.38 -4.37 -3.81
C HIS A 230 21.06 -3.18 -3.13
N MET A 231 21.70 -3.39 -1.97
CA MET A 231 22.42 -2.34 -1.26
C MET A 231 23.85 -2.20 -1.78
N GLN A 232 24.26 -0.97 -2.05
CA GLN A 232 25.63 -0.62 -2.37
C GLN A 232 26.37 -0.29 -1.07
N TYR A 233 26.86 -1.31 -0.36
CA TYR A 233 27.43 -1.11 0.99
C TYR A 233 28.59 -0.12 1.03
N ASP A 234 29.36 -0.02 -0.06
CA ASP A 234 30.43 0.96 -0.25
C ASP A 234 29.93 2.42 -0.39
N HIS A 235 28.62 2.64 -0.55
CA HIS A 235 28.04 3.97 -0.70
C HIS A 235 28.34 4.84 0.55
N PRO A 236 28.88 6.06 0.40
CA PRO A 236 29.31 6.89 1.53
C PRO A 236 28.25 7.15 2.61
N TYR A 237 26.98 7.35 2.23
CA TYR A 237 25.88 7.44 3.19
C TYR A 237 25.68 6.18 4.04
N LEU A 238 25.80 4.98 3.46
CA LEU A 238 25.64 3.73 4.21
C LEU A 238 26.83 3.50 5.15
N GLN A 239 28.05 3.77 4.67
CA GLN A 239 29.27 3.74 5.48
C GLN A 239 29.21 4.72 6.66
N ARG A 240 28.71 5.95 6.44
CA ARG A 240 28.48 6.94 7.52
C ARG A 240 27.45 6.48 8.55
N CYS A 241 26.52 5.62 8.15
CA CYS A 241 25.53 5.01 9.04
C CYS A 241 26.02 3.68 9.65
N ASN A 242 27.29 3.30 9.44
CA ASN A 242 27.87 2.04 9.91
C ASN A 242 27.10 0.80 9.43
N ILE A 243 26.56 0.87 8.20
CA ILE A 243 25.84 -0.24 7.57
C ILE A 243 26.82 -0.98 6.65
N HIS A 244 27.13 -2.22 7.01
CA HIS A 244 28.05 -3.11 6.32
C HIS A 244 27.36 -4.42 5.94
N GLU A 245 28.03 -5.22 5.10
CA GLU A 245 27.56 -6.55 4.69
C GLU A 245 27.44 -7.53 5.87
#